data_AF-A0A8G2C7Q1-F1
#
_entry.id   AF-A0A8G2C7Q1-F1
#
_cell.length_a   1.000
_cell.length_b   1.000
_cell.length_c   1.000
_cell.angle_alpha   90.00
_cell.angle_beta   90.00
_cell.angle_gamma   90.00
#
_symmetry.space_group_name_H-M   'P 1'
#
loop_
_entity.id
_entity.type
_entity.pdbx_description
1 polymer ?
#
loop_
_entity_poly.entity_id
_entity_poly.type
_entity_poly.pdbx_seq_one_letter_code
_entity_poly.pdbx_strand_id
1 'polypeptide(L)'
;MHYSLRCGVALCALLVLLTGCKQSVNNTWRETKGYYNTYLNTPAELEFAEVDVEAAEDNLAAMYTPIGEELEKFVRVIDAKDVFPDLAWVDATMKRFPWLSGIAVVNLEGNVLMQRPSVSMKPLNFAPLLDENKDYGFRALRGYVDETPLGNEAYVAMPFFVDNEMKGLVVAHFDARNLVELSPNPEELVVLSGKKMLWSGKYNFESTPFAQINWEEMLSEESHGVFEESGNSYTWLVRYVGNIPMIFGTAIVEASAS
;
A
#
# COMPACT_ATOMS: atom_id res chain seq x y z
N MET A 1 43.78 -50.58 -55.31
CA MET A 1 42.71 -50.53 -54.28
C MET A 1 43.28 -50.15 -52.89
N HIS A 2 43.92 -48.98 -52.73
CA HIS A 2 44.36 -48.48 -51.42
C HIS A 2 44.18 -46.95 -51.24
N TYR A 3 43.43 -46.30 -52.13
CA TYR A 3 43.23 -44.84 -52.09
C TYR A 3 41.84 -44.39 -51.62
N SER A 4 40.83 -45.28 -51.55
CA SER A 4 39.50 -44.92 -51.02
C SER A 4 39.40 -44.96 -49.49
N LEU A 5 40.38 -45.59 -48.80
CA LEU A 5 40.39 -45.67 -47.33
C LEU A 5 41.12 -44.47 -46.67
N ARG A 6 41.93 -43.72 -47.43
CA ARG A 6 42.69 -42.57 -46.90
C ARG A 6 41.94 -41.24 -47.01
N CYS A 7 40.98 -41.12 -47.94
CA CYS A 7 40.11 -39.93 -48.03
C CYS A 7 38.99 -39.92 -46.97
N GLY A 8 38.53 -41.09 -46.50
CA GLY A 8 37.52 -41.16 -45.43
C GLY A 8 38.04 -40.70 -44.07
N VAL A 9 39.32 -40.94 -43.77
CA VAL A 9 39.95 -40.53 -42.51
C VAL A 9 40.25 -39.01 -42.49
N ALA A 10 40.57 -38.41 -43.64
CA ALA A 10 40.84 -36.97 -43.74
C ALA A 10 39.55 -36.12 -43.61
N LEU A 11 38.40 -36.61 -44.09
CA LEU A 11 37.13 -35.90 -43.97
C LEU A 11 36.56 -35.96 -42.54
N CYS A 12 36.75 -37.07 -41.82
CA CYS A 12 36.39 -37.18 -40.41
C CYS A 12 37.31 -36.35 -39.49
N ALA A 13 38.59 -36.15 -39.85
CA ALA A 13 39.51 -35.31 -39.09
C ALA A 13 39.18 -33.80 -39.16
N LEU A 14 38.55 -33.34 -40.24
CA LEU A 14 38.12 -31.94 -40.40
C LEU A 14 36.80 -31.60 -39.69
N LEU A 15 35.96 -32.59 -39.37
CA LEU A 15 34.72 -32.40 -38.62
C LEU A 15 34.93 -32.33 -37.08
N VAL A 16 36.10 -32.73 -36.58
CA VAL A 16 36.41 -32.68 -35.14
C VAL A 16 36.89 -31.29 -34.68
N LEU A 17 37.27 -30.40 -35.61
CA LEU A 17 37.64 -29.01 -35.30
C LEU A 17 36.44 -28.06 -35.09
N LEU A 18 35.21 -28.54 -35.28
CA LEU A 18 33.98 -27.77 -34.99
C LEU A 18 33.31 -28.15 -33.66
N THR A 19 33.95 -29.00 -32.85
CA THR A 19 33.50 -29.32 -31.49
C THR A 19 34.45 -28.72 -30.46
N GLY A 20 34.62 -27.40 -30.56
CA GLY A 20 35.16 -26.55 -29.49
C GLY A 20 34.14 -26.44 -28.36
N CYS A 21 34.52 -26.95 -27.20
CA CYS A 21 33.73 -27.07 -26.00
C CYS A 21 33.12 -25.74 -25.52
N LYS A 22 31.83 -25.81 -25.14
CA LYS A 22 31.15 -25.05 -24.08
C LYS A 22 32.01 -23.97 -23.38
N GLN A 23 32.14 -22.79 -23.99
CA GLN A 23 32.50 -21.57 -23.27
C GLN A 23 31.27 -20.68 -23.18
N SER A 24 30.56 -20.89 -22.07
CA SER A 24 29.71 -19.96 -21.33
C SER A 24 29.49 -18.59 -21.98
N VAL A 25 28.32 -18.42 -22.62
CA VAL A 25 27.75 -17.11 -22.98
C VAL A 25 27.63 -16.20 -21.74
N ASN A 26 27.54 -16.78 -20.54
CA ASN A 26 27.57 -16.05 -19.27
C ASN A 26 28.93 -15.40 -18.97
N ASN A 27 30.06 -15.96 -19.43
CA ASN A 27 31.37 -15.33 -19.20
C ASN A 27 31.59 -14.14 -20.14
N THR A 28 31.20 -14.24 -21.41
CA THR A 28 31.28 -13.11 -22.35
C THR A 28 30.35 -11.97 -21.92
N TRP A 29 29.14 -12.27 -21.42
CA TRP A 29 28.23 -11.28 -20.85
C TRP A 29 28.80 -10.58 -19.61
N ARG A 30 29.45 -11.34 -18.71
CA ARG A 30 30.07 -10.80 -17.48
C ARG A 30 31.29 -9.95 -17.79
N GLU A 31 32.11 -10.33 -18.77
CA GLU A 31 33.24 -9.50 -19.24
C GLU A 31 32.75 -8.24 -19.97
N THR A 32 31.69 -8.32 -20.77
CA THR A 32 31.11 -7.15 -21.47
C THR A 32 30.51 -6.15 -20.47
N LYS A 33 29.83 -6.62 -19.41
CA LYS A 33 29.38 -5.76 -18.30
C LYS A 33 30.54 -5.13 -17.51
N GLY A 34 31.63 -5.88 -17.29
CA GLY A 34 32.83 -5.38 -16.64
C GLY A 34 33.45 -4.21 -17.40
N TYR A 35 33.59 -4.32 -18.72
CA TYR A 35 34.10 -3.22 -19.57
C TYR A 35 33.12 -2.03 -19.65
N TYR A 36 31.80 -2.27 -19.66
CA TYR A 36 30.80 -1.19 -19.64
C TYR A 36 30.86 -0.37 -18.34
N ASN A 37 31.03 -1.03 -17.19
CA ASN A 37 31.17 -0.38 -15.88
C ASN A 37 32.53 0.32 -15.68
N THR A 38 33.56 -0.02 -16.45
CA THR A 38 34.91 0.55 -16.23
C THR A 38 35.15 1.83 -17.03
N TYR A 39 34.42 2.06 -18.13
CA TYR A 39 34.70 3.17 -19.05
C TYR A 39 33.50 4.02 -19.48
N LEU A 40 32.25 3.61 -19.19
CA LEU A 40 31.05 4.37 -19.59
C LEU A 40 30.17 4.83 -18.42
N ASN A 41 30.27 4.18 -17.25
CA ASN A 41 29.72 4.65 -15.99
C ASN A 41 30.74 4.34 -14.89
N THR A 42 31.68 5.24 -14.64
CA THR A 42 32.30 5.29 -13.32
C THR A 42 31.13 5.41 -12.34
N PRO A 43 30.93 4.48 -11.39
CA PRO A 43 29.95 4.74 -10.34
C PRO A 43 30.41 6.04 -9.70
N ALA A 44 29.58 7.08 -9.82
CA ALA A 44 29.78 8.26 -9.02
C ALA A 44 29.89 7.74 -7.59
N GLU A 45 31.00 8.02 -6.91
CA GLU A 45 30.98 8.04 -5.47
C GLU A 45 29.89 9.04 -5.13
N LEU A 46 28.70 8.52 -4.83
CA LEU A 46 27.61 9.30 -4.29
C LEU A 46 28.16 9.82 -2.97
N GLU A 47 28.47 11.11 -2.94
CA GLU A 47 28.54 11.81 -1.67
C GLU A 47 27.15 11.66 -1.04
N PHE A 48 27.07 10.82 -0.01
CA PHE A 48 25.91 10.75 0.85
C PHE A 48 25.81 12.11 1.54
N ALA A 49 24.88 12.95 1.11
CA ALA A 49 24.40 13.98 2.00
C ALA A 49 23.70 13.26 3.15
N GLU A 50 24.10 13.54 4.39
CA GLU A 50 23.38 13.04 5.56
C GLU A 50 21.97 13.64 5.52
N VAL A 51 20.99 12.82 5.14
CA VAL A 51 19.58 13.18 5.33
C VAL A 51 19.35 13.30 6.82
N ASP A 52 18.83 14.44 7.25
CA ASP A 52 18.34 14.61 8.62
C ASP A 52 17.06 13.77 8.78
N VAL A 53 17.24 12.52 9.19
CA VAL A 53 16.17 11.56 9.47
C VAL A 53 15.17 12.13 10.48
N GLU A 54 15.64 12.90 11.45
CA GLU A 54 14.80 13.54 12.47
C GLU A 54 13.86 14.57 11.82
N ALA A 55 14.38 15.42 10.92
CA ALA A 55 13.55 16.36 10.17
C ALA A 55 12.53 15.67 9.24
N ALA A 56 12.88 14.51 8.68
CA ALA A 56 11.99 13.75 7.81
C ALA A 56 10.82 13.10 8.56
N GLU A 57 11.12 12.52 9.72
CA GLU A 57 10.13 12.00 10.65
C GLU A 57 9.24 13.11 11.23
N ASP A 58 9.83 14.26 11.61
CA ASP A 58 9.09 15.42 12.10
C ASP A 58 8.12 15.98 11.06
N ASN A 59 8.52 16.04 9.79
CA ASN A 59 7.65 16.49 8.71
C ASN A 59 6.46 15.55 8.53
N LEU A 60 6.70 14.24 8.46
CA LEU A 60 5.61 13.27 8.37
C LEU A 60 4.71 13.34 9.61
N ALA A 61 5.28 13.47 10.80
CA ALA A 61 4.54 13.59 12.05
C ALA A 61 3.64 14.83 12.06
N ALA A 62 4.14 15.99 11.62
CA ALA A 62 3.36 17.22 11.53
C ALA A 62 2.15 17.07 10.59
N MET A 63 2.34 16.38 9.46
CA MET A 63 1.26 16.13 8.50
C MET A 63 0.26 15.07 8.97
N TYR A 64 0.76 14.00 9.61
CA TYR A 64 -0.06 12.89 10.06
C TYR A 64 -0.86 13.20 11.33
N THR A 65 -0.30 13.96 12.28
CA THR A 65 -0.87 14.11 13.63
C THR A 65 -2.36 14.52 13.63
N PRO A 66 -2.82 15.53 12.86
CA PRO A 66 -4.24 15.88 12.82
C PRO A 66 -5.14 14.74 12.32
N ILE A 67 -4.66 13.99 11.33
CA ILE A 67 -5.35 12.82 10.79
C ILE A 67 -5.40 11.71 11.84
N GLY A 68 -4.27 11.43 12.49
CA GLY A 68 -4.13 10.38 13.49
C GLY A 68 -5.05 10.59 14.68
N GLU A 69 -5.12 11.80 15.21
CA GLU A 69 -6.02 12.15 16.30
C GLU A 69 -7.50 11.95 15.92
N GLU A 70 -7.89 12.36 14.71
CA GLU A 70 -9.27 12.19 14.24
C GLU A 70 -9.63 10.72 13.99
N LEU A 71 -8.71 9.94 13.41
CA LEU A 71 -8.87 8.49 13.25
C LEU A 71 -9.00 7.79 14.60
N GLU A 72 -8.20 8.15 15.60
CA GLU A 72 -8.26 7.56 16.94
C GLU A 72 -9.60 7.87 17.63
N LYS A 73 -10.07 9.12 17.53
CA LYS A 73 -11.40 9.52 18.02
C LYS A 73 -12.51 8.74 17.31
N PHE A 74 -12.40 8.56 16.00
CA PHE A 74 -13.36 7.83 15.19
C PHE A 74 -13.41 6.34 15.55
N VAL A 75 -12.26 5.67 15.60
CA VAL A 75 -12.15 4.25 15.96
C VAL A 75 -12.82 4.00 17.31
N ARG A 76 -12.53 4.83 18.32
CA ARG A 76 -13.18 4.71 19.65
C ARG A 76 -14.70 4.82 19.60
N VAL A 77 -15.25 5.66 18.73
CA VAL A 77 -16.70 5.85 18.60
C VAL A 77 -17.37 4.65 17.93
N ILE A 78 -16.75 4.12 16.88
CA ILE A 78 -17.30 2.96 16.14
C ILE A 78 -17.11 1.67 16.95
N ASP A 79 -15.94 1.45 17.53
CA ASP A 79 -15.63 0.27 18.35
C ASP A 79 -16.57 0.13 19.57
N ALA A 80 -16.97 1.27 20.15
CA ALA A 80 -17.95 1.30 21.25
C ALA A 80 -19.40 1.04 20.79
N LYS A 81 -19.67 0.81 19.49
CA LYS A 81 -21.03 0.62 18.96
C LYS A 81 -21.32 -0.85 18.63
N ASP A 82 -21.37 -1.67 19.68
CA ASP A 82 -21.71 -3.10 19.61
C ASP A 82 -23.23 -3.39 19.76
N VAL A 83 -24.06 -2.35 19.72
CA VAL A 83 -25.52 -2.42 19.76
C VAL A 83 -26.13 -1.74 18.53
N PHE A 84 -27.36 -2.14 18.17
CA PHE A 84 -28.07 -1.54 17.04
C PHE A 84 -28.20 -0.01 17.24
N PRO A 85 -27.66 0.83 16.33
CA PRO A 85 -27.69 2.28 16.50
C PRO A 85 -29.06 2.85 16.12
N ASP A 86 -29.43 3.94 16.77
CA ASP A 86 -30.55 4.78 16.31
C ASP A 86 -30.08 5.83 15.30
N LEU A 87 -31.04 6.46 14.61
CA LEU A 87 -30.75 7.50 13.62
C LEU A 87 -30.06 8.72 14.23
N ALA A 88 -30.37 9.06 15.49
CA ALA A 88 -29.78 10.21 16.16
C ALA A 88 -28.28 10.01 16.39
N TRP A 89 -27.87 8.80 16.78
CA TRP A 89 -26.45 8.44 16.90
C TRP A 89 -25.74 8.48 15.55
N VAL A 90 -26.38 7.97 14.49
CA VAL A 90 -25.80 8.00 13.13
C VAL A 90 -25.57 9.46 12.69
N ASP A 91 -26.60 10.30 12.81
CA ASP A 91 -26.52 11.72 12.41
C ASP A 91 -25.49 12.49 13.27
N ALA A 92 -25.43 12.21 14.59
CA ALA A 92 -24.44 12.81 15.47
C ALA A 92 -23.01 12.37 15.14
N THR A 93 -22.82 11.11 14.74
CA THR A 93 -21.51 10.56 14.37
C THR A 93 -21.03 11.17 13.04
N MET A 94 -21.90 11.26 12.04
CA MET A 94 -21.62 11.96 10.78
C MET A 94 -21.29 13.44 11.00
N LYS A 95 -21.99 14.11 11.93
CA LYS A 95 -21.69 15.50 12.29
C LYS A 95 -20.34 15.65 12.99
N ARG A 96 -19.96 14.66 13.81
CA ARG A 96 -18.68 14.65 14.53
C ARG A 96 -17.51 14.39 13.59
N PHE A 97 -17.69 13.53 12.59
CA PHE A 97 -16.67 13.16 11.62
C PHE A 97 -17.11 13.54 10.20
N PRO A 98 -17.03 14.82 9.83
CA PRO A 98 -17.55 15.33 8.56
C PRO A 98 -16.81 14.79 7.33
N TRP A 99 -15.65 14.15 7.51
CA TRP A 99 -14.89 13.48 6.46
C TRP A 99 -15.45 12.10 6.08
N LEU A 100 -16.37 11.53 6.88
CA LEU A 100 -17.04 10.28 6.54
C LEU A 100 -17.90 10.45 5.28
N SER A 101 -17.79 9.49 4.36
CA SER A 101 -18.70 9.40 3.21
C SER A 101 -20.09 8.96 3.65
N GLY A 102 -20.17 8.08 4.66
CA GLY A 102 -21.43 7.60 5.19
C GLY A 102 -21.32 6.55 6.28
N ILE A 103 -22.47 6.21 6.85
CA ILE A 103 -22.67 5.11 7.79
C ILE A 103 -23.85 4.28 7.30
N ALA A 104 -23.66 2.96 7.25
CA ALA A 104 -24.68 1.97 6.95
C ALA A 104 -24.79 0.96 8.09
N VAL A 105 -26.00 0.51 8.38
CA VAL A 105 -26.26 -0.64 9.25
C VAL A 105 -26.73 -1.76 8.35
N VAL A 106 -26.02 -2.88 8.37
CA VAL A 106 -26.32 -4.04 7.51
C VAL A 106 -26.57 -5.28 8.35
N ASN A 107 -27.44 -6.16 7.88
CA ASN A 107 -27.65 -7.47 8.49
C ASN A 107 -26.59 -8.49 8.00
N LEU A 108 -26.67 -9.73 8.48
CA LEU A 108 -25.73 -10.79 8.11
C LEU A 108 -25.81 -11.20 6.62
N GLU A 109 -26.95 -10.97 5.96
CA GLU A 109 -27.09 -11.19 4.52
C GLU A 109 -26.55 -10.02 3.67
N GLY A 110 -26.06 -8.95 4.30
CA GLY A 110 -25.56 -7.76 3.62
C GLY A 110 -26.64 -6.77 3.19
N ASN A 111 -27.89 -6.96 3.61
CA ASN A 111 -28.97 -6.01 3.36
C ASN A 111 -28.83 -4.78 4.25
N VAL A 112 -28.96 -3.60 3.64
CA VAL A 112 -28.95 -2.32 4.35
C VAL A 112 -30.26 -2.13 5.11
N LEU A 113 -30.17 -2.07 6.44
CA LEU A 113 -31.27 -1.78 7.35
C LEU A 113 -31.45 -0.28 7.55
N MET A 114 -30.35 0.48 7.53
CA MET A 114 -30.31 1.92 7.74
C MET A 114 -29.07 2.50 7.07
N GLN A 115 -29.17 3.71 6.50
CA GLN A 115 -28.01 4.40 5.93
C GLN A 115 -28.12 5.93 6.01
N ARG A 116 -26.98 6.58 6.17
CA ARG A 116 -26.77 8.01 5.96
C ARG A 116 -25.47 8.25 5.17
N PRO A 117 -25.50 9.05 4.08
CA PRO A 117 -26.68 9.57 3.39
C PRO A 117 -27.58 8.45 2.86
N SER A 118 -28.86 8.74 2.59
CA SER A 118 -29.82 7.72 2.10
C SER A 118 -29.45 7.15 0.73
N VAL A 119 -28.68 7.88 -0.06
CA VAL A 119 -28.10 7.45 -1.32
C VAL A 119 -26.60 7.68 -1.24
N SER A 120 -25.82 6.65 -1.52
CA SER A 120 -24.36 6.76 -1.58
C SER A 120 -23.93 7.22 -2.97
N MET A 121 -22.85 8.02 -3.01
CA MET A 121 -22.21 8.44 -4.26
C MET A 121 -21.43 7.31 -4.94
N LYS A 122 -20.86 6.39 -4.13
CA LYS A 122 -20.14 5.22 -4.60
C LYS A 122 -20.98 3.96 -4.38
N PRO A 123 -20.86 2.94 -5.25
CA PRO A 123 -21.45 1.63 -4.97
C PRO A 123 -20.82 1.08 -3.68
N LEU A 124 -21.67 0.66 -2.74
CA LEU A 124 -21.23 0.10 -1.46
C LEU A 124 -21.15 -1.41 -1.55
N ASN A 125 -20.08 -1.96 -1.01
CA ASN A 125 -19.84 -3.39 -0.92
C ASN A 125 -19.63 -3.73 0.56
N PHE A 126 -20.37 -4.72 1.07
CA PHE A 126 -20.25 -5.13 2.48
C PHE A 126 -19.81 -6.59 2.63
N ALA A 127 -19.80 -7.35 1.53
CA ALA A 127 -19.52 -8.78 1.56
C ALA A 127 -18.14 -9.11 2.19
N PRO A 128 -17.05 -8.36 1.91
CA PRO A 128 -15.75 -8.65 2.53
C PRO A 128 -15.69 -8.49 4.05
N LEU A 129 -16.61 -7.74 4.65
CA LEU A 129 -16.73 -7.57 6.11
C LEU A 129 -17.56 -8.67 6.77
N LEU A 130 -18.45 -9.32 6.01
CA LEU A 130 -19.33 -10.39 6.46
C LEU A 130 -18.75 -11.79 6.20
N ASP A 131 -17.61 -11.88 5.50
CA ASP A 131 -16.92 -13.13 5.23
C ASP A 131 -16.49 -13.85 6.52
N GLU A 132 -17.11 -14.99 6.79
CA GLU A 132 -16.85 -15.85 7.95
C GLU A 132 -15.49 -16.56 7.88
N ASN A 133 -14.88 -16.66 6.70
CA ASN A 133 -13.57 -17.33 6.53
C ASN A 133 -12.40 -16.44 6.95
N LYS A 134 -12.66 -15.15 7.14
CA LYS A 134 -11.66 -14.24 7.70
C LYS A 134 -11.68 -14.35 9.22
N ASP A 135 -10.49 -14.50 9.79
CA ASP A 135 -10.30 -14.52 11.24
C ASP A 135 -10.51 -13.11 11.81
N TYR A 136 -11.78 -12.75 11.97
CA TYR A 136 -12.19 -11.60 12.75
C TYR A 136 -12.47 -12.08 14.16
N GLY A 137 -11.88 -11.40 15.15
CA GLY A 137 -12.31 -11.58 16.54
C GLY A 137 -13.83 -11.34 16.64
N PHE A 138 -14.52 -12.15 17.45
CA PHE A 138 -15.99 -12.15 17.57
C PHE A 138 -16.62 -10.76 17.77
N ARG A 139 -15.92 -9.87 18.47
CA ARG A 139 -16.31 -8.47 18.74
C ARG A 139 -15.23 -7.47 18.30
N ALA A 140 -14.38 -7.85 17.35
CA ALA A 140 -13.31 -6.97 16.88
C ALA A 140 -13.83 -6.03 15.79
N LEU A 141 -13.29 -4.81 15.78
CA LEU A 141 -13.45 -3.88 14.68
C LEU A 141 -12.88 -4.50 13.40
N ARG A 142 -13.70 -4.56 12.36
CA ARG A 142 -13.35 -5.08 11.04
C ARG A 142 -13.01 -3.92 10.12
N GLY A 143 -12.12 -4.14 9.17
CA GLY A 143 -11.92 -3.14 8.13
C GLY A 143 -11.30 -3.67 6.86
N TYR A 144 -11.59 -3.01 5.75
CA TYR A 144 -10.93 -3.24 4.47
C TYR A 144 -11.08 -2.02 3.57
N VAL A 145 -10.33 -2.00 2.47
CA VAL A 145 -10.47 -1.00 1.41
C VAL A 145 -11.06 -1.68 0.17
N ASP A 146 -12.09 -1.08 -0.42
CA ASP A 146 -12.64 -1.50 -1.70
C ASP A 146 -12.23 -0.56 -2.84
N GLU A 147 -12.18 -1.10 -4.05
CA GLU A 147 -11.96 -0.32 -5.26
C GLU A 147 -13.30 0.06 -5.89
N THR A 148 -13.47 1.34 -6.23
CA THR A 148 -14.69 1.81 -6.90
C THR A 148 -14.33 2.66 -8.12
N PRO A 149 -15.24 2.81 -9.10
CA PRO A 149 -14.98 3.66 -10.27
C PRO A 149 -14.64 5.12 -9.95
N LEU A 150 -15.02 5.61 -8.76
CA LEU A 150 -14.75 6.98 -8.33
C LEU A 150 -13.55 7.07 -7.36
N GLY A 151 -12.77 6.01 -7.22
CA GLY A 151 -11.64 5.90 -6.31
C GLY A 151 -11.92 4.96 -5.13
N ASN A 152 -10.85 4.55 -4.46
CA ASN A 152 -10.92 3.60 -3.35
C ASN A 152 -11.78 4.13 -2.19
N GLU A 153 -12.44 3.22 -1.46
CA GLU A 153 -13.27 3.53 -0.29
C GLU A 153 -12.83 2.63 0.86
N ALA A 154 -12.54 3.21 2.02
CA ALA A 154 -12.24 2.47 3.24
C ALA A 154 -13.52 2.19 4.01
N TYR A 155 -13.64 0.98 4.57
CA TYR A 155 -14.77 0.54 5.37
C TYR A 155 -14.30 0.05 6.73
N VAL A 156 -14.94 0.53 7.79
CA VAL A 156 -14.65 0.18 9.17
C VAL A 156 -15.96 -0.22 9.84
N ALA A 157 -16.01 -1.41 10.41
CA ALA A 157 -17.25 -2.01 10.85
C ALA A 157 -17.16 -2.63 12.23
N MET A 158 -18.19 -2.37 13.05
CA MET A 158 -18.35 -2.99 14.36
C MET A 158 -19.55 -3.96 14.34
N PRO A 159 -19.38 -5.23 14.74
CA PRO A 159 -20.49 -6.15 14.96
C PRO A 159 -21.46 -5.63 16.01
N PHE A 160 -22.76 -5.66 15.72
CA PHE A 160 -23.80 -5.38 16.71
C PHE A 160 -24.58 -6.63 17.10
N PHE A 161 -25.01 -6.64 18.37
CA PHE A 161 -25.65 -7.79 18.99
C PHE A 161 -27.05 -7.47 19.49
N VAL A 162 -27.96 -8.44 19.35
CA VAL A 162 -29.28 -8.45 19.98
C VAL A 162 -29.46 -9.80 20.64
N ASP A 163 -29.86 -9.80 21.91
CA ASP A 163 -29.98 -11.04 22.72
C ASP A 163 -28.70 -11.90 22.73
N ASN A 164 -27.53 -11.23 22.72
CA ASN A 164 -26.20 -11.84 22.68
C ASN A 164 -25.88 -12.63 21.40
N GLU A 165 -26.68 -12.47 20.34
CA GLU A 165 -26.40 -12.98 19.00
C GLU A 165 -25.99 -11.84 18.06
N MET A 166 -24.95 -12.06 17.26
CA MET A 166 -24.56 -11.10 16.23
C MET A 166 -25.70 -11.00 15.22
N LYS A 167 -26.16 -9.78 14.92
CA LYS A 167 -27.25 -9.55 13.96
C LYS A 167 -26.80 -8.80 12.71
N GLY A 168 -25.59 -8.25 12.72
CA GLY A 168 -25.08 -7.49 11.59
C GLY A 168 -23.90 -6.61 11.96
N LEU A 169 -23.67 -5.59 11.14
CA LEU A 169 -22.57 -4.65 11.27
C LEU A 169 -23.08 -3.21 11.25
N VAL A 170 -22.48 -2.36 12.09
CA VAL A 170 -22.47 -0.90 11.92
C VAL A 170 -21.22 -0.56 11.13
N VAL A 171 -21.40 -0.11 9.89
CA VAL A 171 -20.33 0.14 8.92
C VAL A 171 -20.21 1.63 8.68
N ALA A 172 -19.09 2.23 9.06
CA ALA A 172 -18.69 3.56 8.62
C ALA A 172 -17.76 3.41 7.41
N HIS A 173 -17.95 4.26 6.40
CA HIS A 173 -17.11 4.25 5.21
C HIS A 173 -16.69 5.65 4.82
N PHE A 174 -15.50 5.77 4.23
CA PHE A 174 -14.92 7.04 3.86
C PHE A 174 -13.96 6.94 2.67
N ASP A 175 -13.84 8.07 1.99
CA ASP A 175 -12.81 8.34 1.02
C ASP A 175 -11.62 9.02 1.71
N ALA A 176 -10.42 8.46 1.57
CA ALA A 176 -9.24 9.05 2.19
C ALA A 176 -8.95 10.47 1.72
N ARG A 177 -9.44 10.88 0.53
CA ARG A 177 -9.34 12.25 0.04
C ARG A 177 -9.99 13.27 0.97
N ASN A 178 -11.07 12.90 1.66
CA ASN A 178 -11.70 13.81 2.62
C ASN A 178 -10.93 13.86 3.96
N LEU A 179 -10.22 12.77 4.29
CA LEU A 179 -9.48 12.65 5.53
C LEU A 179 -8.15 13.41 5.47
N VAL A 180 -7.45 13.36 4.32
CA VAL A 180 -6.15 14.02 4.16
C VAL A 180 -6.22 15.54 4.24
N GLU A 181 -7.38 16.14 3.96
CA GLU A 181 -7.63 17.59 4.13
C GLU A 181 -7.46 18.09 5.57
N LEU A 182 -7.37 17.18 6.56
CA LEU A 182 -7.01 17.53 7.93
C LEU A 182 -5.51 17.84 8.09
N SER A 183 -4.67 17.35 7.19
CA SER A 183 -3.23 17.64 7.17
C SER A 183 -2.99 19.10 6.76
N PRO A 184 -1.97 19.77 7.32
CA PRO A 184 -1.56 21.10 6.86
C PRO A 184 -1.08 21.12 5.40
N ASN A 185 -0.45 20.04 4.91
CA ASN A 185 0.11 19.93 3.56
C ASN A 185 -0.30 18.59 2.92
N PRO A 186 -1.58 18.39 2.57
CA PRO A 186 -2.08 17.12 2.05
C PRO A 186 -1.39 16.68 0.76
N GLU A 187 -0.95 17.62 -0.08
CA GLU A 187 -0.25 17.35 -1.34
C GLU A 187 1.12 16.68 -1.17
N GLU A 188 1.74 16.82 -0.01
CA GLU A 188 3.02 16.18 0.34
C GLU A 188 2.85 14.78 0.94
N LEU A 189 1.61 14.31 1.12
CA LEU A 189 1.30 12.99 1.64
C LEU A 189 0.96 11.99 0.53
N VAL A 190 1.42 10.76 0.74
CA VAL A 190 0.93 9.56 0.09
C VAL A 190 0.23 8.72 1.14
N VAL A 191 -0.96 8.22 0.83
CA VAL A 191 -1.71 7.29 1.68
C VAL A 191 -2.08 6.06 0.87
N LEU A 192 -1.84 4.89 1.43
CA LEU A 192 -2.18 3.61 0.79
C LEU A 192 -2.53 2.53 1.81
N SER A 193 -3.09 1.42 1.34
CA SER A 193 -3.31 0.21 2.12
C SER A 193 -3.04 -1.01 1.25
N GLY A 194 -1.98 -1.77 1.58
CA GLY A 194 -1.50 -2.86 0.73
C GLY A 194 -1.10 -2.33 -0.65
N LYS A 195 -1.73 -2.80 -1.72
CA LYS A 195 -1.50 -2.31 -3.09
C LYS A 195 -2.47 -1.20 -3.52
N LYS A 196 -3.39 -0.79 -2.66
CA LYS A 196 -4.45 0.17 -2.99
C LYS A 196 -4.01 1.58 -2.61
N MET A 197 -3.76 2.42 -3.61
CA MET A 197 -3.48 3.84 -3.42
C MET A 197 -4.76 4.57 -2.99
N LEU A 198 -4.72 5.19 -1.82
CA LEU A 198 -5.86 5.94 -1.25
C LEU A 198 -5.74 7.44 -1.55
N TRP A 199 -4.52 7.95 -1.55
CA TRP A 199 -4.18 9.33 -1.90
C TRP A 199 -2.74 9.40 -2.37
N SER A 200 -2.47 10.15 -3.45
CA SER A 200 -1.12 10.28 -4.01
C SER A 200 -0.54 11.70 -3.86
N GLY A 201 -1.30 12.65 -3.30
CA GLY A 201 -0.90 14.05 -3.24
C GLY A 201 -0.47 14.58 -4.61
N LYS A 202 0.66 15.27 -4.65
CA LYS A 202 1.30 15.76 -5.89
C LYS A 202 2.09 14.68 -6.65
N TYR A 203 2.29 13.51 -6.06
CA TYR A 203 3.17 12.49 -6.62
C TYR A 203 2.49 11.68 -7.72
N ASN A 204 3.26 11.33 -8.74
CA ASN A 204 2.90 10.21 -9.62
C ASN A 204 3.24 8.91 -8.90
N PHE A 205 2.25 8.29 -8.22
CA PHE A 205 2.45 7.16 -7.31
C PHE A 205 3.30 6.03 -7.91
N GLU A 206 3.04 5.64 -9.15
CA GLU A 206 3.76 4.56 -9.87
C GLU A 206 5.25 4.88 -10.08
N SER A 207 5.65 6.14 -9.97
CA SER A 207 7.05 6.59 -10.06
C SER A 207 7.71 6.74 -8.68
N THR A 208 7.00 6.48 -7.59
CA THR A 208 7.54 6.51 -6.23
C THR A 208 7.93 5.11 -5.78
N PRO A 209 8.91 4.96 -4.87
CA PRO A 209 9.26 3.63 -4.36
C PRO A 209 8.13 2.99 -3.55
N PHE A 210 7.18 3.78 -3.03
CA PHE A 210 6.00 3.26 -2.33
C PHE A 210 5.18 2.27 -3.18
N ALA A 211 5.17 2.42 -4.50
CA ALA A 211 4.49 1.49 -5.41
C ALA A 211 5.22 0.14 -5.58
N GLN A 212 6.52 0.11 -5.28
CA GLN A 212 7.38 -1.06 -5.50
C GLN A 212 7.55 -1.92 -4.25
N ILE A 213 7.24 -1.36 -3.06
CA ILE A 213 7.37 -2.06 -1.78
C ILE A 213 6.34 -3.18 -1.65
N ASN A 214 6.81 -4.36 -1.22
CA ASN A 214 5.93 -5.42 -0.75
C ASN A 214 5.43 -5.09 0.66
N TRP A 215 4.35 -4.32 0.75
CA TRP A 215 3.81 -3.86 2.04
C TRP A 215 3.38 -4.98 2.98
N GLU A 216 3.00 -6.15 2.47
CA GLU A 216 2.64 -7.28 3.33
C GLU A 216 3.86 -7.81 4.10
N GLU A 217 5.00 -7.88 3.43
CA GLU A 217 6.27 -8.28 4.02
C GLU A 217 6.83 -7.17 4.91
N MET A 218 6.85 -5.92 4.42
CA MET A 218 7.34 -4.76 5.17
C MET A 218 6.62 -4.60 6.52
N LEU A 219 5.29 -4.71 6.53
CA LEU A 219 4.48 -4.51 7.73
C LEU A 219 4.50 -5.69 8.72
N SER A 220 5.14 -6.80 8.33
CA SER A 220 5.37 -7.92 9.25
C SER A 220 6.58 -7.68 10.17
N GLU A 221 7.48 -6.79 9.77
CA GLU A 221 8.73 -6.49 10.47
C GLU A 221 8.72 -5.08 11.07
N GLU A 222 8.18 -4.10 10.32
CA GLU A 222 8.31 -2.68 10.65
C GLU A 222 6.96 -1.97 10.74
N SER A 223 6.90 -0.92 11.56
CA SER A 223 5.70 -0.07 11.71
C SER A 223 5.90 1.38 11.26
N HIS A 224 7.13 1.75 10.97
CA HIS A 224 7.56 3.00 10.36
C HIS A 224 8.95 2.80 9.77
N GLY A 225 9.42 3.76 8.99
CA GLY A 225 10.79 3.73 8.52
C GLY A 225 11.12 4.84 7.55
N VAL A 226 12.40 4.87 7.19
CA VAL A 226 12.96 5.76 6.18
C VAL A 226 13.74 4.91 5.19
N PHE A 227 13.60 5.20 3.90
CA PHE A 227 14.45 4.63 2.87
C PHE A 227 14.83 5.68 1.84
N GLU A 228 16.00 5.50 1.23
CA GLU A 228 16.55 6.43 0.25
C GLU A 228 16.51 5.79 -1.14
N GLU A 229 16.07 6.56 -2.13
CA GLU A 229 16.08 6.13 -3.53
C GLU A 229 16.36 7.33 -4.44
N SER A 230 17.37 7.18 -5.31
CA SER A 230 17.75 8.20 -6.30
C SER A 230 17.99 9.61 -5.71
N GLY A 231 18.61 9.68 -4.52
CA GLY A 231 18.91 10.95 -3.83
C GLY A 231 17.69 11.62 -3.17
N ASN A 232 16.57 10.91 -3.01
CA ASN A 232 15.43 11.36 -2.23
C ASN A 232 15.25 10.48 -1.01
N SER A 233 14.84 11.07 0.10
CA SER A 233 14.46 10.35 1.31
C SER A 233 12.94 10.20 1.38
N TYR A 234 12.48 9.00 1.68
CA TYR A 234 11.07 8.67 1.83
C TYR A 234 10.83 8.17 3.23
N THR A 235 9.96 8.85 3.96
CA THR A 235 9.58 8.49 5.33
C THR A 235 8.17 7.96 5.33
N TRP A 236 7.90 6.93 6.12
CA TRP A 236 6.58 6.33 6.24
C TRP A 236 6.27 5.82 7.64
N LEU A 237 4.99 5.71 7.95
CA LEU A 237 4.46 5.03 9.12
C LEU A 237 3.16 4.30 8.78
N VAL A 238 2.85 3.23 9.50
CA VAL A 238 1.56 2.54 9.40
C VAL A 238 0.70 2.76 10.64
N ARG A 239 -0.61 2.84 10.42
CA ARG A 239 -1.62 2.87 11.48
C ARG A 239 -2.77 1.97 11.10
N TYR A 240 -3.22 1.19 12.06
CA TYR A 240 -4.31 0.24 11.86
C TYR A 240 -5.64 0.90 12.20
N VAL A 241 -6.56 0.88 11.25
CA VAL A 241 -7.97 1.26 11.45
C VAL A 241 -8.80 -0.01 11.29
N GLY A 242 -9.06 -0.69 12.42
CA GLY A 242 -9.51 -2.08 12.40
C GLY A 242 -8.43 -2.96 11.80
N ASN A 243 -8.77 -3.72 10.76
CA ASN A 243 -7.80 -4.54 10.01
C ASN A 243 -7.20 -3.81 8.79
N ILE A 244 -7.42 -2.50 8.62
CA ILE A 244 -6.83 -1.73 7.52
C ILE A 244 -5.45 -1.23 7.94
N PRO A 245 -4.34 -1.70 7.34
CA PRO A 245 -3.04 -1.05 7.47
C PRO A 245 -3.01 0.21 6.60
N MET A 246 -3.32 1.37 7.19
CA MET A 246 -3.18 2.66 6.52
C MET A 246 -1.74 3.12 6.64
N ILE A 247 -1.02 3.12 5.52
CA ILE A 247 0.35 3.61 5.42
C ILE A 247 0.30 5.07 5.00
N PHE A 248 0.99 5.91 5.74
CA PHE A 248 1.20 7.33 5.45
C PHE A 248 2.67 7.52 5.12
N GLY A 249 2.96 8.20 4.02
CA GLY A 249 4.32 8.48 3.62
C GLY A 249 4.48 9.84 3.00
N THR A 250 5.71 10.31 2.95
CA THR A 250 6.11 11.56 2.28
C THR A 250 7.52 11.41 1.72
N ALA A 251 7.86 12.24 0.75
CA ALA A 251 9.20 12.33 0.21
C ALA A 251 9.80 13.71 0.52
N ILE A 252 11.01 13.73 1.06
CA ILE A 252 11.85 14.91 1.12
C ILE A 252 12.80 14.86 -0.07
N VAL A 253 12.61 15.82 -0.98
CA VAL A 253 13.51 16.05 -2.11
C VAL A 253 14.67 16.88 -1.59
N GLU A 254 15.90 16.36 -1.73
CA GLU A 254 17.08 17.19 -1.48
C GLU A 254 17.05 18.39 -2.44
N ALA A 255 17.09 19.60 -1.89
CA ALA A 255 17.28 20.78 -2.72
C ALA A 255 18.64 20.65 -3.40
N SER A 256 18.67 20.46 -4.72
CA SER A 256 19.92 20.46 -5.46
C SER A 256 20.63 21.78 -5.18
N ALA A 257 21.82 21.71 -4.56
CA ALA A 257 22.66 22.87 -4.34
C ALA A 257 22.83 23.61 -5.67
N SER A 258 22.26 24.82 -5.75
CA SER A 258 22.35 25.73 -6.89
C SER A 258 23.70 26.40 -6.96
#